data_AF-A0A1H9YI11-F1
#
_entry.id   AF-A0A1H9YI11-F1
#
_cell.length_a   1.000
_cell.length_b   1.000
_cell.length_c   1.000
_cell.angle_alpha   90.00
_cell.angle_beta   90.00
_cell.angle_gamma   90.00
#
_symmetry.space_group_name_H-M   'P 1'
#
loop_
_entity.id
_entity.type
_entity.pdbx_description
1 polymer ?
#
loop_
_entity_poly.entity_id
_entity_poly.type
_entity_poly.pdbx_seq_one_letter_code
_entity_poly.pdbx_strand_id
1 'polypeptide(L)'
;MKYIAAILSGLILIQASGHAGSLVNGHWTPAHCGAEPEPPVINTTNIENFNRSVDAINAWQDRALEYHTCMVKEANADNELITHTANQAQARLQAEINRVNAEADKVRSELNK
;
A
#
# COMPACT_ATOMS: atom_id res chain seq x y z
N MET A 1 43.88 -26.02 -17.17
CA MET A 1 43.56 -24.57 -17.21
C MET A 1 42.06 -24.44 -17.07
N LYS A 2 41.59 -24.00 -15.89
CA LYS A 2 40.17 -23.87 -15.55
C LYS A 2 39.75 -22.42 -15.84
N TYR A 3 38.82 -22.23 -16.78
CA TYR A 3 38.14 -20.94 -16.94
C TYR A 3 37.04 -20.87 -15.88
N ILE A 4 37.25 -20.05 -14.85
CA ILE A 4 36.20 -19.67 -13.91
C ILE A 4 35.57 -18.40 -14.46
N ALA A 5 34.43 -18.54 -15.14
CA ALA A 5 33.58 -17.42 -15.50
C ALA A 5 32.83 -16.96 -14.25
N ALA A 6 33.21 -15.81 -13.69
CA ALA A 6 32.47 -15.15 -12.62
C ALA A 6 31.25 -14.45 -13.24
N ILE A 7 30.05 -14.98 -12.99
CA ILE A 7 28.79 -14.34 -13.38
C ILE A 7 28.44 -13.31 -12.31
N LEU A 8 28.65 -12.03 -12.63
CA LEU A 8 28.17 -10.89 -11.85
C LEU A 8 26.67 -10.72 -12.12
N SER A 9 25.82 -11.40 -11.35
CA SER A 9 24.38 -11.14 -11.39
C SER A 9 24.07 -9.92 -10.53
N GLY A 10 24.03 -8.75 -11.17
CA GLY A 10 23.49 -7.52 -10.58
C GLY A 10 21.99 -7.70 -10.31
N LEU A 11 21.59 -7.75 -9.04
CA LEU A 11 20.21 -7.61 -8.64
C LEU A 11 19.76 -6.18 -8.93
N ILE A 12 19.10 -5.98 -10.07
CA ILE A 12 18.27 -4.80 -10.30
C ILE A 12 17.03 -5.00 -9.43
N LEU A 13 17.05 -4.40 -8.24
CA LEU A 13 15.83 -4.17 -7.47
C LEU A 13 14.95 -3.24 -8.30
N ILE A 14 13.98 -3.82 -9.02
CA ILE A 14 12.86 -3.07 -9.56
C ILE A 14 12.16 -2.49 -8.33
N GLN A 15 12.45 -1.24 -8.00
CA GLN A 15 11.68 -0.50 -7.03
C GLN A 15 10.28 -0.42 -7.63
N ALA A 16 9.36 -1.21 -7.08
CA ALA A 16 7.96 -1.03 -7.35
C ALA A 16 7.61 0.39 -6.86
N SER A 17 7.51 1.32 -7.80
CA SER A 17 6.98 2.65 -7.55
C SER A 17 5.51 2.49 -7.15
N GLY A 18 5.26 2.19 -5.88
CA GLY A 18 3.93 2.19 -5.31
C GLY A 18 3.49 3.65 -5.18
N HIS A 19 2.49 4.05 -5.95
CA HIS A 19 1.78 5.33 -5.83
C HIS A 19 0.84 5.35 -4.62
N ALA A 20 1.32 4.82 -3.50
CA ALA A 20 0.48 4.29 -2.44
C ALA A 20 0.90 4.93 -1.12
N GLY A 21 -0.07 5.29 -0.28
CA GLY A 21 0.18 5.87 1.02
C GLY A 21 1.07 4.97 1.89
N SER A 22 1.61 5.53 2.97
CA SER A 22 2.47 4.77 3.88
C SER A 22 1.67 4.19 5.04
N LEU A 23 1.75 2.88 5.25
CA LEU A 23 1.26 2.21 6.47
C LEU A 23 2.43 1.97 7.44
N VAL A 24 2.50 2.75 8.52
CA VAL A 24 3.53 2.63 9.56
C VAL A 24 2.87 2.36 10.90
N ASN A 25 3.22 1.26 11.56
CA ASN A 25 2.68 0.88 12.86
C ASN A 25 1.14 0.85 12.93
N GLY A 26 0.47 0.45 11.84
CA GLY A 26 -1.00 0.44 11.76
C GLY A 26 -1.64 1.79 11.42
N HIS A 27 -0.83 2.83 11.19
CA HIS A 27 -1.29 4.15 10.75
C HIS A 27 -1.01 4.33 9.26
N TRP A 28 -2.07 4.44 8.47
CA TRP A 28 -1.97 4.75 7.05
C TRP A 28 -2.08 6.26 6.82
N THR A 29 -1.23 6.80 5.95
CA THR A 29 -1.28 8.21 5.52
C THR A 29 -1.16 8.30 4.00
N PRO A 30 -1.99 9.12 3.33
CA PRO A 30 -1.91 9.27 1.88
C PRO A 30 -0.59 9.95 1.48
N ALA A 31 -0.06 9.59 0.32
CA ALA A 31 1.13 10.18 -0.26
C ALA A 31 0.82 11.37 -1.18
N HIS A 32 -0.35 11.36 -1.86
CA HIS A 32 -0.62 12.31 -2.96
C HIS A 32 -1.82 13.23 -2.73
N CYS A 33 -2.51 13.13 -1.60
CA CYS A 33 -3.71 13.93 -1.32
C CYS A 33 -3.43 15.34 -0.79
N GLY A 34 -2.15 15.69 -0.56
CA GLY A 34 -1.77 16.96 0.03
C GLY A 34 -1.96 16.98 1.54
N ALA A 35 -2.12 18.17 2.12
CA ALA A 35 -2.32 18.33 3.56
C ALA A 35 -3.81 18.22 3.91
N GLU A 36 -4.11 17.58 5.04
CA GLU A 36 -5.46 17.54 5.60
C GLU A 36 -5.93 18.97 5.95
N PRO A 37 -7.10 19.41 5.46
CA PRO A 37 -7.61 20.74 5.77
C PRO A 37 -7.96 20.89 7.26
N GLU A 38 -7.34 21.87 7.92
CA GLU A 38 -7.62 22.19 9.32
C GLU A 38 -9.07 22.69 9.52
N PRO A 39 -9.83 22.11 10.48
CA PRO A 39 -11.17 22.60 10.80
C PRO A 39 -11.15 24.04 11.33
N PRO A 40 -12.10 24.90 10.92
CA PRO A 40 -12.16 26.27 11.40
C PRO A 40 -12.66 26.34 12.85
N VAL A 41 -12.24 27.38 13.58
CA VAL A 41 -12.77 27.70 14.91
C VAL A 41 -14.10 28.45 14.76
N ILE A 42 -15.14 27.99 15.46
CA ILE A 42 -16.46 28.61 15.43
C ILE A 42 -16.53 29.74 16.46
N ASN A 43 -16.76 30.97 16.00
CA ASN A 43 -16.91 32.14 16.86
C ASN A 43 -18.38 32.40 17.19
N THR A 44 -18.75 32.25 18.46
CA THR A 44 -20.12 32.38 18.96
C THR A 44 -20.38 33.70 19.71
N THR A 45 -19.43 34.64 19.71
CA THR A 45 -19.53 35.88 20.49
C THR A 45 -20.70 36.77 20.06
N ASN A 46 -21.01 36.80 18.76
CA ASN A 46 -22.19 37.49 18.22
C ASN A 46 -22.56 36.91 16.84
N ILE A 47 -23.70 37.34 16.30
CA ILE A 47 -24.24 36.82 15.04
C ILE A 47 -23.35 37.11 13.82
N GLU A 48 -22.64 38.24 13.80
CA GLU A 48 -21.76 38.63 12.70
C GLU A 48 -20.51 37.72 12.65
N ASN A 49 -19.91 37.48 13.82
CA ASN A 49 -18.81 36.53 13.99
C ASN A 49 -19.22 35.10 13.64
N PHE A 50 -20.44 34.70 14.02
CA PHE A 50 -20.96 33.39 13.69
C PHE A 50 -21.16 33.24 12.17
N ASN A 51 -21.73 34.23 11.51
CA ASN A 51 -21.90 34.22 10.04
C ASN A 51 -20.55 34.10 9.32
N ARG A 52 -19.49 34.80 9.77
CA ARG A 52 -18.12 34.58 9.26
C ARG A 52 -17.62 33.15 9.46
N SER A 53 -18.00 32.52 10.58
CA SER A 53 -17.65 31.13 10.85
C SER A 53 -18.37 30.17 9.89
N VAL A 54 -19.61 30.48 9.51
CA VAL A 54 -20.37 29.70 8.50
C VAL A 54 -19.64 29.72 7.15
N ASP A 55 -19.14 30.87 6.72
CA ASP A 55 -18.36 30.97 5.47
C ASP A 55 -17.07 30.13 5.53
N ALA A 56 -16.35 30.20 6.67
CA ALA A 56 -15.15 29.40 6.89
C ALA A 56 -15.45 27.89 6.92
N ILE A 57 -16.56 27.48 7.53
CA ILE A 57 -17.06 26.10 7.56
C ILE A 57 -17.35 25.61 6.15
N ASN A 58 -18.05 26.38 5.32
CA ASN A 58 -18.37 25.99 3.94
C ASN A 58 -17.09 25.80 3.12
N ALA A 59 -16.16 26.76 3.19
CA ALA A 59 -14.89 26.65 2.48
C ALA A 59 -14.04 25.46 2.95
N TRP A 60 -14.06 25.15 4.26
CA TRP A 60 -13.39 23.97 4.79
C TRP A 60 -14.05 22.67 4.32
N GLN A 61 -15.38 22.57 4.31
CA GLN A 61 -16.12 21.39 3.85
C GLN A 61 -15.78 21.03 2.40
N ASP A 62 -15.68 22.02 1.51
CA ASP A 62 -15.33 21.80 0.11
C ASP A 62 -13.93 21.16 -0.01
N ARG A 63 -12.93 21.72 0.69
CA ARG A 63 -11.56 21.18 0.68
C ARG A 63 -11.48 19.82 1.38
N ALA A 64 -12.22 19.62 2.47
CA ALA A 64 -12.25 18.36 3.21
C ALA A 64 -12.86 17.24 2.36
N LEU A 65 -13.90 17.54 1.57
CA LEU A 65 -14.50 16.58 0.65
C LEU A 65 -13.53 16.19 -0.48
N GLU A 66 -12.80 17.14 -1.05
CA GLU A 66 -11.76 16.88 -2.05
C GLU A 66 -10.66 15.97 -1.50
N TYR A 67 -10.11 16.33 -0.33
CA TYR A 67 -9.10 15.54 0.37
C TYR A 67 -9.58 14.12 0.70
N HIS A 68 -10.78 13.99 1.29
CA HIS A 68 -11.38 12.70 1.61
C HIS A 68 -11.61 11.84 0.37
N THR A 69 -12.06 12.43 -0.73
CA THR A 69 -12.26 11.71 -2.00
C THR A 69 -10.95 11.17 -2.55
N CYS A 70 -9.88 11.97 -2.48
CA CYS A 70 -8.53 11.50 -2.81
C CYS A 70 -8.10 10.35 -1.90
N MET A 71 -8.25 10.49 -0.58
CA MET A 71 -7.88 9.45 0.39
C MET A 71 -8.57 8.12 0.09
N VAL A 72 -9.88 8.14 -0.16
CA VAL A 72 -10.65 6.93 -0.48
C VAL A 72 -10.11 6.25 -1.74
N LYS A 73 -9.80 7.03 -2.78
CA LYS A 73 -9.25 6.49 -4.03
C LYS A 73 -7.89 5.83 -3.81
N GLU A 74 -7.00 6.51 -3.10
CA GLU A 74 -5.63 6.00 -2.85
C GLU A 74 -5.67 4.77 -1.94
N ALA A 75 -6.41 4.82 -0.82
CA ALA A 75 -6.53 3.69 0.10
C ALA A 75 -7.10 2.43 -0.57
N ASN A 76 -8.07 2.58 -1.48
CA ASN A 76 -8.61 1.45 -2.23
C ASN A 76 -7.58 0.85 -3.19
N ALA A 77 -6.83 1.69 -3.91
CA ALA A 77 -5.75 1.21 -4.77
C ALA A 77 -4.66 0.47 -3.98
N ASP A 78 -4.32 0.96 -2.79
CA ASP A 78 -3.34 0.34 -1.90
C ASP A 78 -3.83 -1.03 -1.41
N ASN A 79 -5.09 -1.10 -0.96
CA ASN A 79 -5.70 -2.35 -0.49
C ASN A 79 -5.74 -3.41 -1.60
N GLU A 80 -6.08 -3.03 -2.83
CA GLU A 80 -6.07 -3.92 -3.99
C GLU A 80 -4.65 -4.43 -4.28
N LEU A 81 -3.66 -3.54 -4.32
CA LEU A 81 -2.27 -3.89 -4.60
C LEU A 81 -1.68 -4.80 -3.52
N ILE A 82 -1.90 -4.49 -2.24
CA ILE A 82 -1.45 -5.30 -1.11
C ILE A 82 -2.09 -6.68 -1.18
N THR A 83 -3.40 -6.75 -1.39
CA THR A 83 -4.11 -8.04 -1.48
C THR A 83 -3.57 -8.89 -2.62
N HIS A 84 -3.44 -8.31 -3.82
CA HIS A 84 -2.93 -9.00 -4.99
C HIS A 84 -1.50 -9.52 -4.77
N THR A 85 -0.59 -8.66 -4.32
CA THR A 85 0.83 -9.01 -4.15
C THR A 85 1.05 -10.00 -3.01
N ALA A 86 0.32 -9.88 -1.90
CA ALA A 86 0.36 -10.85 -0.81
C ALA A 86 -0.14 -12.22 -1.27
N ASN A 87 -1.29 -12.29 -1.96
CA ASN A 87 -1.82 -13.54 -2.49
C ASN A 87 -0.87 -14.19 -3.50
N GLN A 88 -0.26 -13.39 -4.37
CA GLN A 88 0.75 -13.88 -5.32
C GLN A 88 1.97 -14.47 -4.60
N ALA A 89 2.46 -13.81 -3.55
CA ALA A 89 3.57 -14.31 -2.76
C ALA A 89 3.24 -15.63 -2.05
N GLN A 90 2.03 -15.73 -1.46
CA GLN A 90 1.53 -16.95 -0.83
C GLN A 90 1.42 -18.10 -1.85
N ALA A 91 0.79 -17.84 -3.00
CA ALA A 91 0.61 -18.84 -4.05
C ALA A 91 1.95 -19.38 -4.58
N ARG A 92 2.93 -18.48 -4.81
CA ARG A 92 4.28 -18.87 -5.23
C ARG A 92 4.93 -19.81 -4.21
N LEU A 93 4.88 -19.46 -2.92
CA LEU A 93 5.48 -20.29 -1.88
C LEU A 93 4.79 -21.66 -1.78
N GLN A 94 3.45 -21.68 -1.86
CA GLN A 94 2.70 -22.94 -1.85
C GLN A 94 3.07 -23.84 -3.03
N ALA A 95 3.25 -23.28 -4.22
CA ALA A 95 3.67 -24.03 -5.39
C ALA A 95 5.06 -24.67 -5.19
N GLU A 96 6.02 -23.94 -4.62
CA GLU A 96 7.35 -24.48 -4.31
C GLU A 96 7.29 -25.57 -3.24
N ILE A 97 6.50 -25.40 -2.18
CA ILE A 97 6.28 -26.43 -1.16
C ILE A 97 5.75 -27.72 -1.81
N ASN A 98 4.72 -27.58 -2.66
CA ASN A 98 4.13 -28.72 -3.36
C ASN A 98 5.14 -29.42 -4.29
N ARG A 99 5.94 -28.64 -5.02
CA ARG A 99 6.99 -29.15 -5.92
C ARG A 99 8.02 -29.97 -5.16
N VAL A 100 8.56 -29.43 -4.06
CA VAL A 100 9.56 -30.11 -3.23
C VAL A 100 9.02 -31.39 -2.62
N ASN A 101 7.77 -31.38 -2.12
CA ASN A 101 7.14 -32.58 -1.58
C ASN A 101 6.96 -33.67 -2.64
N ALA A 102 6.49 -33.31 -3.83
CA ALA A 102 6.34 -34.26 -4.94
C ALA A 102 7.69 -34.87 -5.37
N GLU A 103 8.75 -34.07 -5.39
CA GLU A 103 10.10 -34.54 -5.69
C GLU A 103 10.62 -35.52 -4.63
N ALA A 104 10.43 -35.19 -3.35
CA ALA A 104 10.80 -36.07 -2.23
C ALA A 104 10.05 -37.40 -2.25
N ASP A 105 8.75 -37.40 -2.54
CA ASP A 105 7.94 -38.61 -2.64
C ASP A 105 8.35 -39.48 -3.82
N LYS A 106 8.70 -38.87 -4.95
CA LYS A 106 9.24 -39.58 -6.11
C LYS A 106 10.54 -40.31 -5.75
N VAL A 107 11.50 -39.61 -5.14
CA VAL A 107 12.78 -40.21 -4.71
C VAL A 107 12.54 -41.34 -3.71
N ARG A 108 11.64 -41.15 -2.73
CA ARG A 108 11.28 -42.20 -1.77
C ARG A 108 10.72 -43.44 -2.46
N SER A 109 9.86 -43.27 -3.47
CA SER A 109 9.29 -44.39 -4.23
C SER A 109 10.36 -45.13 -5.04
N GLU A 110 11.34 -44.42 -5.59
CA GLU A 110 12.47 -45.01 -6.34
C GLU A 110 13.41 -45.82 -5.43
N LEU A 111 13.66 -45.37 -4.20
CA LEU A 111 14.52 -46.07 -3.23
C LEU A 111 13.90 -47.33 -2.61
N ASN A 112 12.57 -47.42 -2.59
CA ASN A 112 11.83 -48.55 -2.00
C ASN A 112 11.42 -49.62 -3.04
N LYS A 113 11.88 -49.51 -4.27
CA LYS A 113 11.71 -50.51 -5.35
C LYS A 113 12.96 -51.38 -5.46
#